data_AF-A0A2T7E1R8-F1
#
_entry.id   AF-A0A2T7E1R8-F1
#
_cell.length_a   1.000
_cell.length_b   1.000
_cell.length_c   1.000
_cell.angle_alpha   90.00
_cell.angle_beta   90.00
_cell.angle_gamma   90.00
#
_symmetry.space_group_name_H-M   'P 1'
#
loop_
_entity.id
_entity.type
_entity.pdbx_description
1 polymer ?
#
loop_
_entity_poly.entity_id
_entity_poly.type
_entity_poly.pdbx_seq_one_letter_code
_entity_poly.pdbx_strand_id
1 'polypeptide(L)'
;MHGFTNRPNMITLTGFTFLVLSALLGYIYSPRLDTAPPRWVHLAHGLLLFLYQTFDAVDGKQARRTSSSSPLGELFDHGCDALACAFEALALGSTLMCGGWTFCFWVVAAVPFYLATWEHFFTNTLILPTINGPTEGLMLIYVSHLFTFLTGAEWWAQDFRKSLPIFGWIPLPFLSEIEIPLYVIVLILMIVGAVIPTVRSNVSNVQEVVEARKGSMALALAMILPFIALLAGVSIWCSLSPSSIMRNQPHLLVIGTGFNFGYLVGRMILAHLCDEPKGLKSGMFMSLVFLCFPIANALIAKINDGTPLVDELVLLVLYCAYTVGLYLHLAVSVVHEIKDALGIYCFRITRKEA
;
A
#
# COMPACT_ATOMS: atom_id res chain seq x y z
N MET A 1 -27.83 -31.54 -1.45
CA MET A 1 -26.96 -30.58 -2.17
C MET A 1 -26.06 -29.90 -1.16
N HIS A 2 -24.77 -30.26 -1.12
CA HIS A 2 -23.77 -29.57 -0.31
C HIS A 2 -23.41 -28.25 -0.99
N GLY A 3 -24.08 -27.16 -0.58
CA GLY A 3 -23.64 -25.82 -0.95
C GLY A 3 -22.40 -25.48 -0.14
N PHE A 4 -21.22 -25.50 -0.77
CA PHE A 4 -20.04 -24.84 -0.24
C PHE A 4 -20.29 -23.33 -0.25
N THR A 5 -20.86 -22.78 0.82
CA THR A 5 -20.88 -21.32 1.01
C THR A 5 -19.46 -20.90 1.41
N ASN A 6 -18.71 -20.37 0.44
CA ASN A 6 -17.39 -19.76 0.71
C ASN A 6 -17.54 -18.66 1.76
N ARG A 7 -16.64 -18.63 2.75
CA ARG A 7 -16.57 -17.53 3.69
C ARG A 7 -16.07 -16.26 3.00
N PRO A 8 -16.50 -15.07 3.46
CA PRO A 8 -16.00 -13.77 3.00
C PRO A 8 -14.47 -13.74 2.85
N ASN A 9 -13.73 -14.17 3.88
CA ASN A 9 -12.26 -14.18 3.89
C ASN A 9 -11.63 -15.02 2.76
N MET A 10 -12.31 -16.04 2.23
CA MET A 10 -11.81 -16.77 1.07
C MET A 10 -11.96 -15.97 -0.22
N ILE A 11 -13.03 -15.16 -0.31
CA ILE A 11 -13.25 -14.23 -1.44
C ILE A 11 -12.17 -13.16 -1.39
N THR A 12 -11.92 -12.55 -0.23
CA THR A 12 -10.81 -11.61 0.00
C THR A 12 -9.48 -12.20 -0.44
N LEU A 13 -9.13 -13.40 0.06
CA LEU A 13 -7.86 -14.05 -0.29
C LEU A 13 -7.75 -14.35 -1.78
N THR A 14 -8.84 -14.79 -2.41
CA THR A 14 -8.86 -15.03 -3.87
C THR A 14 -8.65 -13.73 -4.63
N GLY A 15 -9.33 -12.65 -4.22
CA GLY A 15 -9.13 -11.31 -4.77
C GLY A 15 -7.67 -10.87 -4.66
N PHE A 16 -7.06 -11.02 -3.48
CA PHE A 16 -5.67 -10.67 -3.25
C PHE A 16 -4.68 -11.43 -4.15
N THR A 17 -4.96 -12.70 -4.48
CA THR A 17 -4.10 -13.44 -5.42
C THR A 17 -4.03 -12.80 -6.82
N PHE A 18 -5.08 -12.11 -7.27
CA PHE A 18 -5.04 -11.37 -8.54
C PHE A 18 -4.01 -10.24 -8.52
N LEU A 19 -3.86 -9.55 -7.38
CA LEU A 19 -2.85 -8.50 -7.22
C LEU A 19 -1.43 -9.08 -7.20
N VAL A 20 -1.24 -10.23 -6.54
CA VAL A 20 0.06 -10.94 -6.53
C VAL A 20 0.45 -11.37 -7.94
N LEU A 21 -0.49 -11.93 -8.71
CA LEU A 21 -0.26 -12.30 -10.11
C LEU A 21 0.06 -11.06 -10.97
N SER A 22 -0.66 -9.95 -10.74
CA SER A 22 -0.42 -8.69 -11.43
C SER A 22 1.00 -8.17 -11.18
N ALA A 23 1.44 -8.08 -9.93
CA ALA A 23 2.79 -7.65 -9.60
C ALA A 23 3.87 -8.60 -10.14
N LEU A 24 3.61 -9.92 -10.16
CA LEU A 24 4.52 -10.91 -10.74
C LEU A 24 4.70 -10.71 -12.25
N LEU A 25 3.62 -10.40 -12.98
CA LEU A 25 3.73 -10.03 -14.39
C LEU A 25 4.59 -8.77 -14.58
N GLY A 26 4.42 -7.78 -13.72
CA GLY A 26 5.26 -6.57 -13.69
C GLY A 26 6.74 -6.93 -13.50
N TYR A 27 7.04 -7.80 -12.54
CA TYR A 27 8.41 -8.25 -12.28
C TYR A 27 9.03 -9.01 -13.47
N ILE A 28 8.26 -9.89 -14.12
CA ILE A 28 8.75 -10.69 -15.25
C ILE A 28 9.02 -9.82 -16.48
N TYR A 29 8.12 -8.90 -16.80
CA TYR A 29 8.18 -8.15 -18.07
C TYR A 29 8.79 -6.75 -17.95
N SER A 30 8.87 -6.18 -16.75
CA SER A 30 9.48 -4.88 -16.47
C SER A 30 10.19 -4.90 -15.11
N PRO A 31 11.29 -5.68 -14.93
CA PRO A 31 11.89 -5.94 -13.62
C PRO A 31 12.37 -4.68 -12.87
N ARG A 32 12.70 -3.61 -13.60
CA ARG A 32 13.08 -2.31 -13.07
C ARG A 32 11.99 -1.25 -13.20
N LEU A 33 10.81 -1.61 -13.72
CA LEU A 33 9.66 -0.72 -13.94
C LEU A 33 9.94 0.49 -14.85
N ASP A 34 11.07 0.47 -15.57
CA ASP A 34 11.58 1.55 -16.43
C ASP A 34 11.62 1.15 -17.91
N THR A 35 11.08 -0.03 -18.22
CA THR A 35 10.98 -0.57 -19.59
C THR A 35 9.53 -0.93 -19.89
N ALA A 36 9.09 -0.66 -21.12
CA ALA A 36 7.72 -0.92 -21.53
C ALA A 36 7.47 -2.43 -21.63
N PRO A 37 6.57 -3.01 -20.80
CA PRO A 37 6.22 -4.42 -20.94
C PRO A 37 5.37 -4.64 -22.21
N PRO A 38 5.21 -5.88 -22.68
CA PRO A 38 4.28 -6.19 -23.75
C PRO A 38 2.87 -5.70 -23.42
N ARG A 39 2.16 -5.14 -24.40
CA ARG A 39 0.89 -4.42 -24.17
C ARG A 39 -0.17 -5.26 -23.45
N TRP A 40 -0.22 -6.57 -23.70
CA TRP A 40 -1.15 -7.48 -23.04
C TRP A 40 -0.96 -7.52 -21.52
N VAL A 41 0.24 -7.21 -21.00
CA VAL A 41 0.52 -7.13 -19.56
C VAL A 41 -0.29 -5.99 -18.93
N HIS A 42 -0.45 -4.86 -19.61
CA HIS A 42 -1.33 -3.78 -19.14
C HIS A 42 -2.80 -4.19 -19.15
N LEU A 43 -3.25 -4.92 -20.17
CA LEU A 43 -4.60 -5.50 -20.18
C LEU A 43 -4.81 -6.44 -18.99
N ALA A 44 -3.82 -7.30 -18.70
CA ALA A 44 -3.85 -8.19 -17.56
C ALA A 44 -3.89 -7.43 -16.23
N HIS A 45 -3.05 -6.40 -16.04
CA HIS A 45 -3.08 -5.55 -14.85
C HIS A 45 -4.49 -4.94 -14.63
N GLY A 46 -5.10 -4.40 -15.69
CA GLY A 46 -6.44 -3.81 -15.61
C GLY A 46 -7.52 -4.84 -15.23
N LEU A 47 -7.51 -6.01 -15.86
CA LEU A 47 -8.48 -7.07 -15.55
C LEU A 47 -8.31 -7.64 -14.15
N LEU A 48 -7.06 -7.89 -13.72
CA LEU A 48 -6.75 -8.44 -12.40
C LEU A 48 -7.14 -7.46 -11.29
N LEU A 49 -6.89 -6.16 -11.48
CA LEU A 49 -7.28 -5.13 -10.52
C LEU A 49 -8.81 -4.96 -10.44
N PHE A 50 -9.49 -4.96 -11.59
CA PHE A 50 -10.95 -4.95 -11.62
C PHE A 50 -11.56 -6.16 -10.88
N LEU A 51 -10.96 -7.34 -11.05
CA LEU A 51 -11.39 -8.54 -10.35
C LEU A 51 -11.13 -8.44 -8.83
N TYR A 52 -9.97 -7.93 -8.41
CA TYR A 52 -9.68 -7.67 -7.00
C TYR A 52 -10.73 -6.75 -6.38
N GLN A 53 -10.95 -5.57 -6.93
CA GLN A 53 -11.94 -4.61 -6.43
C GLN A 53 -13.34 -5.23 -6.36
N THR A 54 -13.70 -6.05 -7.36
CA THR A 54 -15.00 -6.72 -7.37
C THR A 54 -15.12 -7.75 -6.25
N PHE A 55 -14.07 -8.52 -5.99
CA PHE A 55 -14.06 -9.56 -4.95
C PHE A 55 -14.09 -8.95 -3.56
N ASP A 56 -13.28 -7.91 -3.34
CA ASP A 56 -13.28 -7.06 -2.16
C ASP A 56 -14.69 -6.52 -1.85
N ALA A 57 -15.32 -5.82 -2.81
CA ALA A 57 -16.67 -5.30 -2.61
C ALA A 57 -17.76 -6.38 -2.38
N VAL A 58 -17.51 -7.62 -2.79
CA VAL A 58 -18.44 -8.75 -2.64
C VAL A 58 -18.30 -9.43 -1.29
N ASP A 59 -17.13 -9.44 -0.66
CA ASP A 59 -16.91 -10.18 0.58
C ASP A 59 -17.74 -9.62 1.76
N GLY A 60 -17.86 -8.29 1.89
CA GLY A 60 -18.63 -7.65 2.95
C GLY A 60 -20.13 -7.80 2.71
N LYS A 61 -20.55 -7.79 1.43
CA LYS A 61 -21.94 -8.13 1.05
C LYS A 61 -22.26 -9.58 1.41
N GLN A 62 -21.33 -10.49 1.16
CA GLN A 62 -21.47 -11.89 1.51
C GLN A 62 -21.50 -12.07 3.03
N ALA A 63 -20.64 -11.38 3.78
CA ALA A 63 -20.59 -11.44 5.24
C ALA A 63 -21.92 -11.03 5.89
N ARG A 64 -22.53 -9.95 5.39
CA ARG A 64 -23.86 -9.50 5.83
C ARG A 64 -24.94 -10.52 5.47
N ARG A 65 -24.91 -11.03 4.23
CA ARG A 65 -25.88 -12.04 3.74
C ARG A 65 -25.82 -13.35 4.54
N THR A 66 -24.63 -13.80 4.93
CA THR A 66 -24.43 -15.04 5.70
C THR A 66 -24.42 -14.82 7.21
N SER A 67 -24.68 -13.59 7.68
CA SER A 67 -24.62 -13.21 9.10
C SER A 67 -23.32 -13.65 9.77
N SER A 68 -22.19 -13.50 9.07
CA SER A 68 -20.87 -13.97 9.49
C SER A 68 -19.83 -12.85 9.59
N SER A 69 -20.28 -11.59 9.74
CA SER A 69 -19.40 -10.45 10.06
C SER A 69 -18.70 -10.68 11.41
N SER A 70 -17.40 -10.39 11.47
CA SER A 70 -16.58 -10.59 12.68
C SER A 70 -15.35 -9.70 12.68
N PRO A 71 -14.76 -9.40 13.86
CA PRO A 71 -13.47 -8.70 13.97
C PRO A 71 -12.34 -9.37 13.18
N LEU A 72 -12.33 -10.71 13.11
CA LEU A 72 -11.38 -11.48 12.31
C LEU A 72 -11.53 -11.19 10.81
N GLY A 73 -12.77 -11.09 10.33
CA GLY A 73 -13.07 -10.75 8.94
C GLY A 73 -12.56 -9.37 8.59
N GLU A 74 -12.86 -8.38 9.43
CA GLU A 74 -12.40 -7.00 9.25
C GLU A 74 -10.87 -6.87 9.25
N LEU A 75 -10.20 -7.52 10.21
CA LEU A 75 -8.74 -7.53 10.25
C LEU A 75 -8.12 -8.18 8.99
N PHE A 76 -8.73 -9.27 8.50
CA PHE A 76 -8.23 -9.98 7.33
C PHE A 76 -8.41 -9.17 6.05
N ASP A 77 -9.58 -8.53 5.90
CA ASP A 77 -9.96 -7.69 4.78
C ASP A 77 -9.03 -6.48 4.64
N HIS A 78 -9.04 -5.60 5.65
CA HIS A 78 -8.18 -4.43 5.69
C HIS A 78 -6.68 -4.79 5.69
N GLY A 79 -6.31 -5.95 6.22
CA GLY A 79 -4.95 -6.48 6.16
C GLY A 79 -4.50 -6.81 4.74
N CYS A 80 -5.40 -7.34 3.91
CA CYS A 80 -5.16 -7.55 2.47
C CYS A 80 -5.08 -6.21 1.73
N ASP A 81 -5.96 -5.26 2.02
CA ASP A 81 -5.96 -3.92 1.40
C ASP A 81 -4.68 -3.13 1.70
N ALA A 82 -4.14 -3.29 2.90
CA ALA A 82 -2.86 -2.67 3.26
C ALA A 82 -1.71 -3.20 2.40
N LEU A 83 -1.70 -4.49 2.10
CA LEU A 83 -0.73 -5.09 1.19
C LEU A 83 -1.04 -4.71 -0.26
N ALA A 84 -2.31 -4.64 -0.64
CA ALA A 84 -2.76 -4.26 -1.98
C ALA A 84 -2.12 -2.95 -2.44
N CYS A 85 -2.01 -1.96 -1.56
CA CYS A 85 -1.30 -0.71 -1.81
C CYS A 85 0.09 -0.92 -2.46
N ALA A 86 0.86 -1.93 -2.02
CA ALA A 86 2.19 -2.23 -2.57
C ALA A 86 2.12 -3.00 -3.90
N PHE A 87 1.29 -4.03 -4.00
CA PHE A 87 1.16 -4.83 -5.22
C PHE A 87 0.58 -4.03 -6.38
N GLU A 88 -0.40 -3.16 -6.10
CA GLU A 88 -0.98 -2.24 -7.06
C GLU A 88 0.00 -1.15 -7.49
N ALA A 89 0.77 -0.59 -6.55
CA ALA A 89 1.80 0.39 -6.90
C ALA A 89 2.82 -0.23 -7.87
N LEU A 90 3.21 -1.49 -7.71
CA LEU A 90 4.10 -2.18 -8.65
C LEU A 90 3.49 -2.36 -10.04
N ALA A 91 2.23 -2.80 -10.11
CA ALA A 91 1.51 -2.91 -11.38
C ALA A 91 1.36 -1.54 -12.06
N LEU A 92 1.03 -0.49 -11.29
CA LEU A 92 0.95 0.88 -11.78
C LEU A 92 2.32 1.37 -12.26
N GLY A 93 3.39 1.13 -11.51
CA GLY A 93 4.75 1.48 -11.90
C GLY A 93 5.17 0.86 -13.23
N SER A 94 4.78 -0.41 -13.46
CA SER A 94 4.97 -1.14 -14.72
C SER A 94 4.19 -0.48 -15.87
N THR A 95 2.94 -0.08 -15.60
CA THR A 95 2.11 0.64 -16.59
C THR A 95 2.62 2.03 -16.92
N LEU A 96 3.08 2.78 -15.93
CA LEU A 96 3.57 4.14 -16.11
C LEU A 96 5.02 4.19 -16.61
N MET A 97 5.73 3.05 -16.59
CA MET A 97 7.16 2.95 -16.89
C MET A 97 7.99 3.97 -16.08
N CYS A 98 7.68 4.11 -14.79
CA CYS A 98 8.21 5.19 -13.95
C CYS A 98 9.41 4.78 -13.07
N GLY A 99 9.87 3.53 -13.17
CA GLY A 99 11.05 3.04 -12.47
C GLY A 99 10.97 3.24 -10.96
N GLY A 100 12.01 3.85 -10.39
CA GLY A 100 12.07 4.17 -8.96
C GLY A 100 10.95 5.09 -8.44
N TRP A 101 10.30 5.89 -9.31
CA TRP A 101 9.15 6.72 -8.93
C TRP A 101 7.93 5.90 -8.48
N THR A 102 7.92 4.60 -8.77
CA THR A 102 6.93 3.65 -8.24
C THR A 102 6.80 3.75 -6.72
N PHE A 103 7.93 3.98 -6.02
CA PHE A 103 7.90 4.15 -4.58
C PHE A 103 7.06 5.36 -4.15
N CYS A 104 7.08 6.47 -4.90
CA CYS A 104 6.25 7.64 -4.62
C CYS A 104 4.76 7.36 -4.84
N PHE A 105 4.41 6.58 -5.86
CA PHE A 105 3.02 6.13 -6.06
C PHE A 105 2.54 5.23 -4.92
N TRP A 106 3.40 4.34 -4.42
CA TRP A 106 3.12 3.57 -3.20
C TRP A 106 2.87 4.49 -1.99
N VAL A 107 3.71 5.52 -1.77
CA VAL A 107 3.51 6.50 -0.69
C VAL A 107 2.17 7.24 -0.81
N VAL A 108 1.79 7.61 -2.04
CA VAL A 108 0.49 8.28 -2.31
C VAL A 108 -0.71 7.41 -1.95
N ALA A 109 -0.60 6.08 -2.06
CA ALA A 109 -1.62 5.15 -1.58
C ALA A 109 -1.53 4.91 -0.05
N ALA A 110 -0.32 4.69 0.46
CA ALA A 110 -0.07 4.31 1.84
C ALA A 110 -0.42 5.42 2.86
N VAL A 111 -0.15 6.68 2.54
CA VAL A 111 -0.39 7.81 3.46
C VAL A 111 -1.88 8.00 3.78
N PRO A 112 -2.79 8.15 2.80
CA PRO A 112 -4.22 8.21 3.07
C PRO A 112 -4.74 6.96 3.78
N PHE A 113 -4.29 5.76 3.37
CA PHE A 113 -4.72 4.50 3.94
C PHE A 113 -4.38 4.39 5.43
N TYR A 114 -3.13 4.69 5.81
CA TYR A 114 -2.71 4.67 7.21
C TYR A 114 -3.48 5.67 8.04
N LEU A 115 -3.68 6.90 7.53
CA LEU A 115 -4.40 7.92 8.27
C LEU A 115 -5.91 7.63 8.38
N ALA A 116 -6.51 6.95 7.40
CA ALA A 116 -7.89 6.49 7.50
C ALA A 116 -8.03 5.37 8.55
N THR A 117 -7.05 4.47 8.62
CA THR A 117 -7.01 3.43 9.68
C THR A 117 -6.77 4.07 11.05
N TRP A 118 -5.92 5.10 11.12
CA TRP A 118 -5.70 5.87 12.35
C TRP A 118 -6.96 6.64 12.76
N GLU A 119 -7.65 7.27 11.82
CA GLU A 119 -8.94 7.90 12.07
C GLU A 119 -9.96 6.89 12.61
N HIS A 120 -10.06 5.72 11.95
CA HIS A 120 -10.95 4.65 12.36
C HIS A 120 -10.73 4.23 13.82
N PHE A 121 -9.47 4.15 14.27
CA PHE A 121 -9.14 3.86 15.67
C PHE A 121 -9.79 4.85 16.66
N PHE A 122 -9.91 6.13 16.31
CA PHE A 122 -10.51 7.14 17.20
C PHE A 122 -12.02 7.27 17.03
N THR A 123 -12.50 7.26 15.79
CA THR A 123 -13.91 7.49 15.45
C THR A 123 -14.77 6.23 15.66
N ASN A 124 -14.18 5.03 15.58
CA ASN A 124 -14.88 3.73 15.56
C ASN A 124 -15.77 3.55 14.32
N THR A 125 -15.57 4.39 13.31
CA THR A 125 -16.25 4.30 12.02
C THR A 125 -15.26 4.61 10.91
N LEU A 126 -15.17 3.75 9.90
CA LEU A 126 -14.41 4.06 8.69
C LEU A 126 -15.16 5.12 7.87
N ILE A 127 -14.64 6.35 7.86
CA ILE A 127 -15.26 7.47 7.16
C ILE A 127 -14.68 7.54 5.74
N LEU A 128 -15.46 7.11 4.76
CA LEU A 128 -15.10 7.23 3.34
C LEU A 128 -15.80 8.44 2.71
N PRO A 129 -15.05 9.40 2.15
CA PRO A 129 -15.65 10.47 1.36
C PRO A 129 -16.31 9.93 0.09
N THR A 130 -17.20 10.73 -0.51
CA THR A 130 -17.91 10.38 -1.75
C THR A 130 -16.96 9.98 -2.88
N ILE A 131 -15.78 10.61 -2.94
CA ILE A 131 -14.67 10.20 -3.79
C ILE A 131 -13.60 9.64 -2.87
N ASN A 132 -13.31 8.34 -2.98
CA ASN A 132 -12.39 7.63 -2.11
C ASN A 132 -11.41 6.73 -2.91
N GLY A 133 -10.34 6.34 -2.23
CA GLY A 133 -9.32 5.46 -2.81
C GLY A 133 -9.87 4.08 -3.25
N PRO A 134 -10.54 3.33 -2.35
CA PRO A 134 -11.00 1.96 -2.67
C PRO A 134 -11.98 1.88 -3.85
N THR A 135 -12.75 2.94 -4.12
CA THR A 135 -13.73 2.95 -5.21
C THR A 135 -13.18 3.67 -6.45
N GLU A 136 -13.10 4.99 -6.41
CA GLU A 136 -12.68 5.81 -7.56
C GLU A 136 -11.19 5.68 -7.85
N GLY A 137 -10.35 5.57 -6.81
CA GLY A 137 -8.90 5.40 -6.97
C GLY A 137 -8.54 4.13 -7.73
N LEU A 138 -9.05 2.97 -7.26
CA LEU A 138 -8.83 1.69 -7.95
C LEU A 138 -9.41 1.70 -9.38
N MET A 139 -10.57 2.35 -9.57
CA MET A 139 -11.14 2.56 -10.90
C MET A 139 -10.21 3.32 -11.83
N LEU A 140 -9.69 4.46 -11.38
CA LEU A 140 -8.75 5.24 -12.19
C LEU A 140 -7.50 4.44 -12.54
N ILE A 141 -7.01 3.60 -11.63
CA ILE A 141 -5.83 2.75 -11.88
C ILE A 141 -6.14 1.69 -12.94
N TYR A 142 -7.23 0.91 -12.82
CA TYR A 142 -7.51 -0.11 -13.86
C TYR A 142 -7.92 0.51 -15.20
N VAL A 143 -8.60 1.66 -15.20
CA VAL A 143 -8.86 2.41 -16.45
C VAL A 143 -7.54 2.87 -17.07
N SER A 144 -6.59 3.32 -16.26
CA SER A 144 -5.24 3.69 -16.73
C SER A 144 -4.51 2.50 -17.34
N HIS A 145 -4.60 1.31 -16.73
CA HIS A 145 -4.07 0.07 -17.31
C HIS A 145 -4.69 -0.25 -18.68
N LEU A 146 -6.02 -0.23 -18.79
CA LEU A 146 -6.74 -0.50 -20.04
C LEU A 146 -6.46 0.56 -21.12
N PHE A 147 -6.34 1.82 -20.73
CA PHE A 147 -5.92 2.89 -21.63
C PHE A 147 -4.49 2.68 -22.15
N THR A 148 -3.58 2.26 -21.26
CA THR A 148 -2.18 1.97 -21.62
C THR A 148 -2.06 0.77 -22.56
N PHE A 149 -2.98 -0.20 -22.49
CA PHE A 149 -3.07 -1.25 -23.51
C PHE A 149 -3.32 -0.69 -24.92
N LEU A 150 -3.97 0.48 -25.05
CA LEU A 150 -4.26 1.16 -26.32
C LEU A 150 -3.22 2.24 -26.71
N THR A 151 -2.50 2.83 -25.76
CA THR A 151 -1.50 3.87 -26.06
C THR A 151 -0.05 3.40 -25.98
N GLY A 152 0.26 2.45 -25.11
CA GLY A 152 1.64 2.07 -24.74
C GLY A 152 2.13 2.82 -23.50
N ALA A 153 3.07 2.21 -22.76
CA ALA A 153 3.59 2.75 -21.51
C ALA A 153 4.39 4.05 -21.71
N GLU A 154 5.01 4.21 -22.88
CA GLU A 154 5.78 5.39 -23.27
C GLU A 154 4.95 6.66 -23.23
N TRP A 155 3.62 6.56 -23.39
CA TRP A 155 2.71 7.70 -23.27
C TRP A 155 2.77 8.35 -21.88
N TRP A 156 3.10 7.60 -20.83
CA TRP A 156 3.25 8.13 -19.47
C TRP A 156 4.65 8.67 -19.17
N ALA A 157 5.67 8.05 -19.75
CA ALA A 157 7.08 8.36 -19.46
C ALA A 157 7.67 9.46 -20.35
N GLN A 158 7.08 9.73 -21.51
CA GLN A 158 7.46 10.86 -22.35
C GLN A 158 7.00 12.19 -21.74
N ASP A 159 7.58 13.30 -22.24
CA ASP A 159 7.16 14.65 -21.87
C ASP A 159 5.65 14.84 -22.02
N PHE A 160 5.02 15.42 -21.00
CA PHE A 160 3.56 15.55 -20.92
C PHE A 160 2.95 16.30 -22.12
N ARG A 161 3.69 17.20 -22.77
CA ARG A 161 3.21 17.97 -23.94
C ARG A 161 3.05 17.07 -25.18
N LYS A 162 3.85 16.01 -25.28
CA LYS A 162 3.72 15.01 -26.35
C LYS A 162 2.47 14.14 -26.13
N SER A 163 2.20 13.79 -24.88
CA SER A 163 1.04 12.98 -24.49
C SER A 163 -0.27 13.75 -24.54
N LEU A 164 -0.23 15.05 -24.21
CA LEU A 164 -1.38 15.95 -24.14
C LEU A 164 -1.10 17.23 -24.98
N PRO A 165 -1.25 17.16 -26.33
CA PRO A 165 -0.85 18.24 -27.24
C PRO A 165 -1.50 19.60 -26.97
N ILE A 166 -2.67 19.63 -26.31
CA ILE A 166 -3.36 20.87 -25.93
C ILE A 166 -2.51 21.77 -25.03
N PHE A 167 -1.62 21.19 -24.20
CA PHE A 167 -0.70 21.96 -23.35
C PHE A 167 0.53 22.47 -24.10
N GLY A 168 0.86 21.90 -25.27
CA GLY A 168 1.93 22.40 -26.12
C GLY A 168 1.65 23.79 -26.71
N TRP A 169 0.38 24.21 -26.73
CA TRP A 169 -0.04 25.52 -27.22
C TRP A 169 -0.08 26.60 -26.13
N ILE A 170 0.04 26.21 -24.86
CA ILE A 170 0.05 27.14 -23.73
C ILE A 170 1.51 27.58 -23.51
N PRO A 171 1.85 28.87 -23.70
CA PRO A 171 3.19 29.34 -23.42
C PRO A 171 3.44 29.25 -21.90
N LEU A 172 4.23 28.27 -21.50
CA LEU A 172 4.73 28.10 -20.13
C LEU A 172 6.23 28.49 -20.12
N PRO A 173 6.57 29.78 -20.15
CA PRO A 173 7.93 30.26 -20.38
C PRO A 173 8.95 29.79 -19.34
N PHE A 174 8.52 29.43 -18.13
CA PHE A 174 9.39 28.88 -17.09
C PHE A 174 9.58 27.36 -17.16
N LEU A 175 8.79 26.66 -17.99
CA LEU A 175 8.83 25.21 -18.15
C LEU A 175 9.26 24.78 -19.56
N SER A 176 9.41 25.72 -20.50
CA SER A 176 9.67 25.42 -21.92
C SER A 176 10.89 24.52 -22.11
N GLU A 177 11.94 24.71 -21.31
CA GLU A 177 13.22 23.98 -21.40
C GLU A 177 13.28 22.68 -20.55
N ILE A 178 12.27 22.39 -19.72
CA ILE A 178 12.29 21.24 -18.80
C ILE A 178 11.41 20.12 -19.34
N GLU A 179 11.98 18.96 -19.66
CA GLU A 179 11.19 17.77 -19.97
C GLU A 179 10.61 17.16 -18.69
N ILE A 180 9.27 17.06 -18.62
CA ILE A 180 8.57 16.51 -17.45
C ILE A 180 7.73 15.33 -17.91
N PRO A 181 8.05 14.10 -17.48
CA PRO A 181 7.23 12.93 -17.76
C PRO A 181 5.79 13.12 -17.26
N LEU A 182 4.81 12.67 -18.03
CA LEU A 182 3.40 12.81 -17.66
C LEU A 182 3.08 12.14 -16.31
N TYR A 183 3.70 11.01 -15.97
CA TYR A 183 3.50 10.37 -14.67
C TYR A 183 3.86 11.29 -13.48
N VAL A 184 4.80 12.22 -13.63
CA VAL A 184 5.15 13.19 -12.57
C VAL A 184 4.02 14.18 -12.36
N ILE A 185 3.40 14.65 -13.45
CA ILE A 185 2.23 15.54 -13.38
C ILE A 185 1.06 14.83 -12.70
N VAL A 186 0.80 13.57 -13.08
CA VAL A 186 -0.23 12.73 -12.44
C VAL A 186 0.03 12.58 -10.95
N LEU A 187 1.28 12.30 -10.55
CA LEU A 187 1.67 12.18 -9.14
C LEU A 187 1.37 13.49 -8.37
N ILE A 188 1.74 14.65 -8.92
CA ILE A 188 1.46 15.95 -8.32
C ILE A 188 -0.06 16.18 -8.17
N LEU A 189 -0.84 15.86 -9.21
CA LEU A 189 -2.29 15.99 -9.19
C LEU A 189 -2.92 15.06 -8.13
N MET A 190 -2.43 13.83 -7.97
CA MET A 190 -2.90 12.92 -6.91
C MET A 190 -2.57 13.47 -5.52
N ILE A 191 -1.38 14.05 -5.33
CA ILE A 191 -1.00 14.65 -4.04
C ILE A 191 -1.91 15.85 -3.71
N VAL A 192 -2.08 16.77 -4.66
CA VAL A 192 -2.84 18.01 -4.44
C VAL A 192 -4.34 17.75 -4.38
N GLY A 193 -4.86 16.89 -5.25
CA GLY A 193 -6.30 16.65 -5.42
C GLY A 193 -6.88 15.54 -4.55
N ALA A 194 -6.06 14.59 -4.07
CA ALA A 194 -6.54 13.47 -3.26
C ALA A 194 -5.84 13.41 -1.89
N VAL A 195 -4.51 13.30 -1.85
CA VAL A 195 -3.78 13.05 -0.59
C VAL A 195 -3.95 14.20 0.40
N ILE A 196 -3.67 15.44 0.00
CA ILE A 196 -3.76 16.61 0.89
C ILE A 196 -5.18 16.78 1.45
N PRO A 197 -6.25 16.76 0.64
CA PRO A 197 -7.63 16.80 1.14
C PRO A 197 -7.95 15.67 2.13
N THR A 198 -7.59 14.43 1.82
CA THR A 198 -7.87 13.28 2.70
C THR A 198 -7.12 13.39 4.03
N VAL A 199 -5.82 13.74 4.01
CA VAL A 199 -5.03 13.95 5.23
C VAL A 199 -5.67 15.03 6.11
N ARG A 200 -6.10 16.15 5.51
CA ARG A 200 -6.78 17.24 6.25
C ARG A 200 -8.08 16.77 6.88
N SER A 201 -8.90 16.02 6.14
CA SER A 201 -10.15 15.45 6.65
C SER A 201 -9.90 14.52 7.84
N ASN A 202 -9.00 13.56 7.69
CA ASN A 202 -8.71 12.56 8.73
C ASN A 202 -8.19 13.23 10.01
N VAL A 203 -7.31 14.23 9.89
CA VAL A 203 -6.80 14.98 11.03
C VAL A 203 -7.92 15.78 11.71
N SER A 204 -8.76 16.47 10.93
CA SER A 204 -9.90 17.25 11.47
C SER A 204 -10.87 16.36 12.25
N ASN A 205 -11.23 15.20 11.70
CA ASN A 205 -12.17 14.27 12.34
C ASN A 205 -11.60 13.69 13.64
N VAL A 206 -10.31 13.34 13.66
CA VAL A 206 -9.67 12.88 14.90
C VAL A 206 -9.56 14.00 15.92
N GLN A 207 -9.24 15.23 15.51
CA GLN A 207 -9.21 16.39 16.41
C GLN A 207 -10.55 16.59 17.11
N GLU A 208 -11.65 16.59 16.35
CA GLU A 208 -12.99 16.75 16.90
C GLU A 208 -13.32 15.68 17.95
N VAL A 209 -13.05 14.41 17.65
CA VAL A 209 -13.29 13.30 18.60
C VAL A 209 -12.39 13.37 19.84
N VAL A 210 -11.12 13.75 19.66
CA VAL A 210 -10.17 13.88 20.76
C VAL A 210 -10.57 15.03 21.68
N GLU A 211 -10.95 16.19 21.14
CA GLU A 211 -11.41 17.34 21.90
C GLU A 211 -12.71 17.07 22.64
N ALA A 212 -13.71 16.48 21.96
CA ALA A 212 -15.00 16.12 22.55
C ALA A 212 -14.83 15.14 23.73
N ARG A 213 -13.86 14.22 23.64
CA ARG A 213 -13.54 13.25 24.70
C ARG A 213 -12.51 13.77 25.72
N LYS A 214 -12.11 15.05 25.66
CA LYS A 214 -11.05 15.67 26.49
C LYS A 214 -9.74 14.85 26.48
N GLY A 215 -9.43 14.23 25.35
CA GLY A 215 -8.22 13.43 25.14
C GLY A 215 -7.01 14.28 24.76
N SER A 216 -5.85 13.62 24.63
CA SER A 216 -4.62 14.27 24.20
C SER A 216 -4.35 14.05 22.71
N MET A 217 -4.29 15.13 21.94
CA MET A 217 -3.89 15.09 20.54
C MET A 217 -2.43 14.64 20.37
N ALA A 218 -1.56 14.93 21.34
CA ALA A 218 -0.17 14.47 21.31
C ALA A 218 -0.08 12.93 21.36
N LEU A 219 -0.91 12.28 22.19
CA LEU A 219 -0.99 10.82 22.22
C LEU A 219 -1.57 10.25 20.92
N ALA A 220 -2.52 10.95 20.29
CA ALA A 220 -3.07 10.55 19.01
C ALA A 220 -2.02 10.61 17.90
N LEU A 221 -1.29 11.72 17.80
CA LEU A 221 -0.20 11.90 16.83
C LEU A 221 0.96 10.94 17.06
N ALA A 222 1.23 10.53 18.31
CA ALA A 222 2.27 9.54 18.61
C ALA A 222 2.02 8.17 17.93
N MET A 223 0.78 7.83 17.61
CA MET A 223 0.44 6.59 16.86
C MET A 223 0.82 6.66 15.38
N ILE A 224 1.06 7.85 14.84
CA ILE A 224 1.52 8.06 13.45
C ILE A 224 3.05 7.93 13.35
N LEU A 225 3.76 8.10 14.47
CA LEU A 225 5.23 8.10 14.51
C LEU A 225 5.89 6.84 13.91
N PRO A 226 5.41 5.60 14.14
CA PRO A 226 5.98 4.42 13.50
C PRO A 226 5.94 4.49 11.97
N PHE A 227 4.84 5.00 11.39
CA PHE A 227 4.73 5.13 9.94
C PHE A 227 5.64 6.23 9.38
N ILE A 228 5.77 7.36 10.10
CA ILE A 228 6.74 8.41 9.74
C ILE A 228 8.17 7.85 9.79
N ALA A 229 8.50 7.05 10.81
CA ALA A 229 9.81 6.42 10.95
C ALA A 229 10.09 5.40 9.84
N LEU A 230 9.07 4.65 9.38
CA LEU A 230 9.19 3.79 8.19
C LEU A 230 9.56 4.59 6.94
N LEU A 231 8.78 5.63 6.63
CA LEU A 231 9.00 6.47 5.45
C LEU A 231 10.37 7.16 5.49
N ALA A 232 10.73 7.72 6.65
CA ALA A 232 12.03 8.35 6.85
C ALA A 232 13.18 7.34 6.72
N GLY A 233 13.09 6.18 7.38
CA GLY A 233 14.12 5.16 7.35
C GLY A 233 14.39 4.63 5.94
N VAL A 234 13.34 4.31 5.19
CA VAL A 234 13.48 3.85 3.79
C VAL A 234 14.01 4.97 2.90
N SER A 235 13.54 6.21 3.06
CA SER A 235 14.02 7.36 2.28
C SER A 235 15.51 7.65 2.55
N ILE A 236 15.93 7.60 3.81
CA ILE A 236 17.33 7.73 4.21
C ILE A 236 18.14 6.63 3.54
N TRP A 237 17.74 5.36 3.66
CA TRP A 237 18.45 4.25 3.02
C TRP A 237 18.56 4.46 1.50
N CYS A 238 17.46 4.76 0.81
CA CYS A 238 17.46 5.01 -0.63
C CYS A 238 18.38 6.16 -1.04
N SER A 239 18.44 7.25 -0.25
CA SER A 239 19.31 8.39 -0.54
C SER A 239 20.80 8.13 -0.29
N LEU A 240 21.11 7.21 0.64
CA LEU A 240 22.48 6.84 0.98
C LEU A 240 23.01 5.66 0.16
N SER A 241 22.12 4.89 -0.47
CA SER A 241 22.42 3.65 -1.16
C SER A 241 23.46 3.82 -2.28
N PRO A 242 24.68 3.24 -2.17
CA PRO A 242 25.68 3.27 -3.24
C PRO A 242 25.22 2.52 -4.50
N SER A 243 24.41 1.46 -4.36
CA SER A 243 23.90 0.65 -5.47
C SER A 243 22.59 1.18 -6.06
N SER A 244 22.06 2.31 -5.60
CA SER A 244 20.77 2.85 -6.07
C SER A 244 19.64 1.82 -6.03
N ILE A 245 19.41 1.18 -4.88
CA ILE A 245 18.41 0.09 -4.71
C ILE A 245 17.02 0.45 -5.24
N MET A 246 16.59 1.71 -5.11
CA MET A 246 15.28 2.17 -5.58
C MET A 246 15.17 2.10 -7.11
N ARG A 247 16.28 2.28 -7.83
CA ARG A 247 16.33 2.17 -9.29
C ARG A 247 16.56 0.73 -9.74
N ASN A 248 17.47 0.02 -9.07
CA ASN A 248 17.92 -1.29 -9.53
C ASN A 248 17.04 -2.45 -9.04
N GLN A 249 16.35 -2.28 -7.91
CA GLN A 249 15.52 -3.31 -7.27
C GLN A 249 14.19 -2.74 -6.73
N PRO A 250 13.39 -2.01 -7.54
CA PRO A 250 12.17 -1.35 -7.07
C PRO A 250 11.12 -2.35 -6.54
N HIS A 251 11.03 -3.54 -7.15
CA HIS A 251 10.11 -4.59 -6.71
C HIS A 251 10.38 -5.03 -5.27
N LEU A 252 11.62 -5.42 -4.96
CA LEU A 252 11.98 -5.86 -3.62
C LEU A 252 11.81 -4.72 -2.61
N LEU A 253 12.20 -3.51 -2.96
CA LEU A 253 12.04 -2.35 -2.09
C LEU A 253 10.57 -2.09 -1.71
N VAL A 254 9.68 -2.08 -2.70
CA VAL A 254 8.24 -1.84 -2.49
C VAL A 254 7.58 -3.02 -1.79
N ILE A 255 7.94 -4.27 -2.10
CA ILE A 255 7.42 -5.46 -1.40
C ILE A 255 7.85 -5.43 0.07
N GLY A 256 9.15 -5.30 0.35
CA GLY A 256 9.65 -5.28 1.72
C GLY A 256 9.02 -4.15 2.55
N THR A 257 8.89 -2.97 1.97
CA THR A 257 8.24 -1.83 2.62
C THR A 257 6.73 -2.00 2.74
N GLY A 258 6.07 -2.60 1.75
CA GLY A 258 4.64 -2.91 1.76
C GLY A 258 4.25 -3.89 2.86
N PHE A 259 5.04 -4.95 3.08
CA PHE A 259 4.82 -5.87 4.20
C PHE A 259 5.12 -5.22 5.56
N ASN A 260 6.11 -4.34 5.63
CA ASN A 260 6.37 -3.54 6.83
C ASN A 260 5.15 -2.66 7.16
N PHE A 261 4.64 -1.95 6.15
CA PHE A 261 3.44 -1.14 6.24
C PHE A 261 2.21 -1.96 6.64
N GLY A 262 1.98 -3.12 6.02
CA GLY A 262 0.92 -4.05 6.39
C GLY A 262 1.01 -4.49 7.86
N TYR A 263 2.23 -4.68 8.38
CA TYR A 263 2.42 -4.98 9.81
C TYR A 263 2.00 -3.79 10.69
N LEU A 264 2.38 -2.56 10.34
CA LEU A 264 1.98 -1.35 11.08
C LEU A 264 0.45 -1.18 11.08
N VAL A 265 -0.19 -1.31 9.92
CA VAL A 265 -1.66 -1.25 9.79
C VAL A 265 -2.30 -2.35 10.62
N GLY A 266 -1.87 -3.61 10.46
CA GLY A 266 -2.44 -4.75 11.18
C GLY A 266 -2.35 -4.59 12.69
N ARG A 267 -1.25 -4.05 13.21
CA ARG A 267 -1.10 -3.71 14.63
C ARG A 267 -2.04 -2.58 15.07
N MET A 268 -2.35 -1.62 14.20
CA MET A 268 -3.25 -0.52 14.52
C MET A 268 -4.71 -0.99 14.56
N ILE A 269 -5.10 -1.83 13.60
CA ILE A 269 -6.42 -2.47 13.59
C ILE A 269 -6.58 -3.38 14.80
N LEU A 270 -5.58 -4.22 15.10
CA LEU A 270 -5.63 -5.07 16.30
C LEU A 270 -5.76 -4.23 17.58
N ALA A 271 -4.99 -3.14 17.69
CA ALA A 271 -5.10 -2.23 18.83
C ALA A 271 -6.50 -1.60 18.93
N HIS A 272 -7.16 -1.30 17.81
CA HIS A 272 -8.54 -0.84 17.79
C HIS A 272 -9.51 -1.94 18.27
N LEU A 273 -9.43 -3.13 17.67
CA LEU A 273 -10.32 -4.26 17.98
C LEU A 273 -10.21 -4.74 19.44
N CYS A 274 -9.03 -4.57 20.04
CA CYS A 274 -8.77 -4.93 21.44
C CYS A 274 -8.97 -3.76 22.41
N ASP A 275 -9.46 -2.60 21.96
CA ASP A 275 -9.63 -1.38 22.76
C ASP A 275 -8.35 -0.98 23.52
N GLU A 276 -7.18 -1.15 22.90
CA GLU A 276 -5.91 -0.83 23.54
C GLU A 276 -5.78 0.69 23.81
N PRO A 277 -5.04 1.09 24.87
CA PRO A 277 -4.89 2.50 25.21
C PRO A 277 -4.21 3.32 24.10
N LYS A 278 -4.67 4.57 23.96
CA LYS A 278 -4.11 5.59 23.05
C LYS A 278 -2.66 5.91 23.40
N GLY A 279 -1.84 6.15 22.38
CA GLY A 279 -0.44 6.53 22.55
C GLY A 279 0.52 5.70 21.72
N LEU A 280 1.82 5.92 21.91
CA LEU A 280 2.88 5.28 21.14
C LEU A 280 2.80 3.76 21.25
N LYS A 281 2.56 3.09 20.13
CA LYS A 281 2.53 1.62 20.05
C LYS A 281 3.94 1.09 19.82
N SER A 282 4.71 0.91 20.88
CA SER A 282 6.11 0.44 20.82
C SER A 282 6.29 -0.86 20.01
N GLY A 283 5.30 -1.78 20.08
CA GLY A 283 5.30 -3.02 19.30
C GLY A 283 5.27 -2.83 17.78
N MET A 284 4.85 -1.65 17.29
CA MET A 284 4.93 -1.29 15.87
C MET A 284 6.37 -1.03 15.42
N PHE A 285 7.26 -0.57 16.30
CA PHE A 285 8.66 -0.30 15.94
C PHE A 285 9.48 -1.57 15.69
N MET A 286 8.96 -2.75 16.06
CA MET A 286 9.65 -4.01 15.81
C MET A 286 9.97 -4.16 14.31
N SER A 287 9.02 -3.87 13.43
CA SER A 287 9.23 -3.98 11.98
C SER A 287 10.28 -2.99 11.44
N LEU A 288 10.62 -1.95 12.20
CA LEU A 288 11.57 -0.90 11.79
C LEU A 288 13.01 -1.20 12.21
N VAL A 289 13.21 -2.09 13.18
CA VAL A 289 14.55 -2.41 13.73
C VAL A 289 15.51 -2.84 12.62
N PHE A 290 15.01 -3.60 11.63
CA PHE A 290 15.85 -4.06 10.53
C PHE A 290 16.43 -2.91 9.71
N LEU A 291 15.73 -1.78 9.56
CA LEU A 291 16.19 -0.64 8.75
C LEU A 291 17.47 0.00 9.30
N CYS A 292 17.80 -0.20 10.58
CA CYS A 292 19.06 0.28 11.15
C CYS A 292 20.29 -0.33 10.46
N PHE A 293 20.23 -1.61 10.06
CA PHE A 293 21.34 -2.31 9.43
C PHE A 293 21.71 -1.77 8.03
N PRO A 294 20.77 -1.67 7.06
CA PRO A 294 21.10 -1.12 5.76
C PRO A 294 21.47 0.36 5.81
N ILE A 295 20.85 1.16 6.69
CA ILE A 295 21.24 2.57 6.88
C ILE A 295 22.69 2.65 7.37
N ALA A 296 23.06 1.85 8.39
CA ALA A 296 24.44 1.80 8.87
C ALA A 296 25.42 1.33 7.77
N ASN A 297 25.05 0.30 7.00
CA ASN A 297 25.87 -0.20 5.89
C ASN A 297 26.09 0.87 4.81
N ALA A 298 25.05 1.62 4.44
CA ALA A 298 25.15 2.71 3.47
C ALA A 298 25.96 3.90 3.99
N LEU A 299 25.86 4.22 5.29
CA LEU A 299 26.71 5.23 5.93
C LEU A 299 28.19 4.82 5.93
N ILE A 300 28.49 3.55 6.22
CA ILE A 300 29.86 3.03 6.17
C ILE A 300 30.39 3.06 4.73
N ALA A 301 29.56 2.72 3.74
CA ALA A 301 29.92 2.85 2.33
C ALA A 301 30.35 4.28 1.98
N LYS A 302 29.65 5.31 2.49
CA LYS A 302 30.05 6.71 2.28
C LYS A 302 31.42 7.07 2.86
N ILE A 303 31.80 6.43 3.97
CA ILE A 303 33.10 6.64 4.61
C ILE A 303 34.20 5.84 3.88
N ASN A 304 33.85 4.71 3.28
CA ASN A 304 34.76 3.78 2.63
C ASN A 304 34.72 3.88 1.09
N ASP A 305 34.76 5.11 0.56
CA ASP A 305 34.81 5.42 -0.87
C ASP A 305 33.74 4.70 -1.73
N GLY A 306 32.53 4.57 -1.19
CA GLY A 306 31.39 3.93 -1.87
C GLY A 306 31.33 2.41 -1.72
N THR A 307 32.25 1.78 -0.99
CA THR A 307 32.29 0.32 -0.81
C THR A 307 31.55 -0.11 0.47
N PRO A 308 30.35 -0.71 0.35
CA PRO A 308 29.62 -1.19 1.53
C PRO A 308 30.28 -2.42 2.17
N LEU A 309 30.01 -2.66 3.45
CA LEU A 309 30.48 -3.88 4.15
C LEU A 309 29.75 -5.13 3.68
N VAL A 310 28.46 -5.00 3.39
CA VAL A 310 27.59 -6.06 2.89
C VAL A 310 26.93 -5.58 1.61
N ASP A 311 26.82 -6.48 0.63
CA ASP A 311 26.08 -6.23 -0.60
C ASP A 311 24.64 -5.76 -0.29
N GLU A 312 24.25 -4.63 -0.87
CA GLU A 312 22.94 -4.03 -0.61
C GLU A 312 21.77 -4.90 -1.11
N LEU A 313 21.97 -5.72 -2.15
CA LEU A 313 20.97 -6.68 -2.60
C LEU A 313 20.71 -7.74 -1.53
N VAL A 314 21.77 -8.22 -0.86
CA VAL A 314 21.64 -9.19 0.24
C VAL A 314 20.85 -8.56 1.38
N LEU A 315 21.18 -7.33 1.77
CA LEU A 315 20.44 -6.60 2.81
C LEU A 315 18.98 -6.35 2.42
N LEU A 316 18.71 -6.08 1.15
CA LEU A 316 17.36 -5.89 0.65
C LEU A 316 16.52 -7.17 0.64
N VAL A 317 17.12 -8.30 0.27
CA VAL A 317 16.47 -9.63 0.35
C VAL A 317 16.20 -9.98 1.82
N LEU A 318 17.16 -9.75 2.71
CA LEU A 318 16.99 -9.98 4.15
C LEU A 318 15.91 -9.06 4.74
N TYR A 319 15.85 -7.79 4.32
CA TYR A 319 14.78 -6.87 4.70
C TYR A 319 13.41 -7.40 4.29
N CYS A 320 13.26 -7.86 3.05
CA CYS A 320 12.02 -8.48 2.57
C CYS A 320 11.66 -9.73 3.36
N ALA A 321 12.61 -10.64 3.57
CA ALA A 321 12.39 -11.86 4.33
C ALA A 321 11.96 -11.56 5.77
N TYR A 322 12.58 -10.55 6.39
CA TYR A 322 12.25 -10.09 7.73
C TYR A 322 10.82 -9.53 7.80
N THR A 323 10.45 -8.60 6.91
CA THR A 323 9.13 -7.94 6.96
C THR A 323 8.00 -8.88 6.57
N VAL A 324 8.21 -9.75 5.57
CA VAL A 324 7.26 -10.81 5.18
C VAL A 324 7.08 -11.80 6.33
N GLY A 325 8.17 -12.28 6.93
CA GLY A 325 8.12 -13.22 8.06
C GLY A 325 7.39 -12.62 9.25
N LEU A 326 7.65 -11.35 9.57
CA LEU A 326 7.00 -10.65 10.68
C LEU A 326 5.50 -10.44 10.43
N TYR A 327 5.11 -10.05 9.21
CA TYR A 327 3.70 -9.92 8.84
C TYR A 327 2.98 -11.27 8.88
N LEU A 328 3.57 -12.32 8.31
CA LEU A 328 2.96 -13.66 8.33
C LEU A 328 2.82 -14.20 9.75
N HIS A 329 3.82 -13.97 10.61
CA HIS A 329 3.70 -14.29 12.03
C HIS A 329 2.54 -13.54 12.68
N LEU A 330 2.41 -12.22 12.46
CA LEU A 330 1.27 -11.45 12.97
C LEU A 330 -0.07 -12.01 12.47
N ALA A 331 -0.19 -12.22 11.15
CA ALA A 331 -1.42 -12.70 10.54
C ALA A 331 -1.83 -14.08 11.10
N VAL A 332 -0.88 -15.03 11.18
CA VAL A 332 -1.14 -16.38 11.70
C VAL A 332 -1.49 -16.34 13.18
N SER A 333 -0.71 -15.65 14.00
CA SER A 333 -0.95 -15.58 15.45
C SER A 333 -2.30 -14.95 15.78
N VAL A 334 -2.64 -13.82 15.15
CA VAL A 334 -3.91 -13.15 15.40
C VAL A 334 -5.09 -13.97 14.88
N VAL A 335 -4.97 -14.63 13.73
CA VAL A 335 -6.00 -15.56 13.24
C VAL A 335 -6.25 -16.68 14.24
N HIS A 336 -5.19 -17.25 14.83
CA HIS A 336 -5.31 -18.30 15.85
C HIS A 336 -5.93 -17.78 17.14
N GLU A 337 -5.43 -16.67 17.68
CA GLU A 337 -5.93 -16.09 18.94
C GLU A 337 -7.41 -15.69 18.84
N ILE A 338 -7.81 -15.00 17.76
CA ILE A 338 -9.20 -14.59 17.57
C ILE A 338 -10.10 -15.80 17.29
N LYS A 339 -9.62 -16.79 16.53
CA LYS A 339 -10.35 -18.05 16.33
C LYS A 339 -10.64 -18.72 17.66
N ASP A 340 -9.64 -18.85 18.51
CA ASP A 340 -9.75 -19.58 19.77
C ASP A 340 -10.58 -18.79 20.79
N ALA A 341 -10.47 -17.45 20.80
CA ALA A 341 -11.28 -16.57 21.66
C ALA A 341 -12.76 -16.52 21.26
N LEU A 342 -13.06 -16.48 19.95
CA LEU A 342 -14.44 -16.33 19.45
C LEU A 342 -15.10 -17.65 19.04
N GLY A 343 -14.35 -18.76 19.01
CA GLY A 343 -14.84 -20.06 18.53
C GLY A 343 -15.20 -20.08 17.04
N ILE A 344 -14.60 -19.22 16.23
CA ILE A 344 -14.89 -19.09 14.78
C ILE A 344 -13.69 -19.54 13.93
N TYR A 345 -13.93 -20.21 12.81
CA TYR A 345 -12.85 -20.52 11.86
C TYR A 345 -12.55 -19.29 10.96
N CYS A 346 -11.35 -19.21 10.37
CA CYS A 346 -11.06 -18.16 9.39
C CYS A 346 -11.76 -18.43 8.04
N PHE A 347 -11.68 -19.67 7.54
CA PHE A 347 -12.11 -20.01 6.17
C PHE A 347 -13.34 -20.93 6.05
N ARG A 348 -14.03 -21.31 7.15
CA ARG A 348 -15.10 -22.33 7.10
C ARG A 348 -16.34 -22.04 7.94
N ILE A 349 -17.50 -21.78 7.32
CA ILE A 349 -18.76 -21.55 8.04
C ILE A 349 -19.11 -22.76 8.92
N THR A 350 -19.10 -22.55 10.23
CA THR A 350 -19.75 -23.44 11.20
C THR A 350 -21.22 -23.08 11.23
N ARG A 351 -22.11 -24.03 10.90
CA ARG A 351 -23.55 -23.86 11.14
C ARG A 351 -23.74 -23.74 12.66
N LYS A 352 -24.46 -22.71 13.12
CA LYS A 352 -25.13 -22.80 14.42
C LYS A 352 -26.16 -23.93 14.30
N GLU A 353 -26.06 -24.94 15.14
CA GLU A 353 -27.17 -25.88 15.32
C GLU A 353 -28.39 -25.06 15.79
N ALA A 354 -29.50 -25.26 15.09
CA ALA A 354 -30.74 -24.50 15.27
C ALA A 354 -31.47 -24.91 16.55
#